data_AF-A0A838J3A6-F1
#
_entry.id   AF-A0A838J3A6-F1
#
_cell.length_a   1.000
_cell.length_b   1.000
_cell.length_c   1.000
_cell.angle_alpha   90.00
_cell.angle_beta   90.00
_cell.angle_gamma   90.00
#
_symmetry.space_group_name_H-M   'P 1'
#
loop_
_entity.id
_entity.type
_entity.pdbx_description
1 polymer ?
#
loop_
_entity_poly.entity_id
_entity_poly.type
_entity_poly.pdbx_seq_one_letter_code
_entity_poly.pdbx_strand_id
1 'polypeptide(L)'
;MSRSYYEQRRKLGADWQKPGTPSQDLVPPDARLGNYQAINQMKVAGSFNELALRWDHLTPDQKRVHVTLLLKLFSNPVQDVAEAMKEWRELAQRQDIKGSVTASALQIVNPTTGKGANRAKANGLAIGNQDSFWLLELLKFFGFMEGAASLTVQDEEDRKTFTFLPRLIKFSMLEGMMKEFRTVFRSTTAVKLDILASLRFAQVFVHHYKTLFEQEIALPPWMPRDIVSLASGFDVAFYKHLGSAHATMNISTIGWPAWLRRLENLEQVEVAEAILDDQIQLIRLLRNSKGEEGAEEYELLHLYRDFLSGHDLNPFWEFTSLYSAYLMSAREKNRFVYIFTVQGLENLLMNNHSASLKAICEQEGFKHVANAIRQSTITAQYRRTQLGDRRYDTRYGLGQDLKRKAHRPAEFMEALGIFLQQYSEETEREEEKLSARLQRKLTPEDRHANNLRSNISEDDLKEIASLIDQYGSELICSMLIAFGYAQRSLKEDV
;
A
#
# COMPACT_ATOMS: atom_id res chain seq x y z
N MET A 1 -1.69 -24.01 -19.93
CA MET A 1 -1.37 -22.64 -20.40
C MET A 1 -1.10 -21.66 -19.25
N SER A 2 -1.93 -21.55 -18.20
CA SER A 2 -1.75 -20.53 -17.15
C SER A 2 -0.47 -20.65 -16.31
N ARG A 3 -0.06 -21.86 -15.90
CA ARG A 3 1.13 -22.06 -15.04
C ARG A 3 2.43 -21.62 -15.73
N SER A 4 2.60 -22.01 -16.99
CA SER A 4 3.74 -21.60 -17.83
C SER A 4 3.78 -20.07 -18.03
N TYR A 5 2.63 -19.43 -18.24
CA TYR A 5 2.55 -17.96 -18.31
C TYR A 5 3.03 -17.29 -17.02
N TYR A 6 2.50 -17.68 -15.86
CA TYR A 6 2.91 -17.05 -14.59
C TYR A 6 4.35 -17.38 -14.18
N GLU A 7 4.86 -18.57 -14.51
CA GLU A 7 6.27 -18.94 -14.31
C GLU A 7 7.22 -18.12 -15.20
N GLN A 8 6.86 -17.91 -16.46
CA GLN A 8 7.61 -17.01 -17.37
C GLN A 8 7.52 -15.56 -16.87
N ARG A 9 6.34 -15.13 -16.43
CA ARG A 9 6.12 -13.78 -15.91
C ARG A 9 6.84 -13.52 -14.59
N ARG A 10 7.08 -14.53 -13.75
CA ARG A 10 7.91 -14.45 -12.54
C ARG A 10 9.38 -14.16 -12.87
N LYS A 11 9.86 -14.55 -14.04
CA LYS A 11 11.22 -14.29 -14.52
C LYS A 11 11.41 -12.89 -15.12
N LEU A 12 10.31 -12.16 -15.38
CA LEU A 12 10.35 -10.79 -15.90
C LEU A 12 10.69 -9.77 -14.79
N GLY A 13 11.47 -8.75 -15.14
CA GLY A 13 11.93 -7.69 -14.23
C GLY A 13 10.81 -6.82 -13.62
N ALA A 14 11.20 -5.89 -12.73
CA ALA A 14 10.26 -5.06 -11.97
C ALA A 14 9.38 -4.15 -12.84
N ASP A 15 9.89 -3.68 -13.97
CA ASP A 15 9.19 -2.74 -14.87
C ASP A 15 7.95 -3.38 -15.53
N TRP A 16 7.96 -4.70 -15.71
CA TRP A 16 6.83 -5.50 -16.21
C TRP A 16 5.63 -5.61 -15.26
N GLN A 17 5.73 -4.96 -14.10
CA GLN A 17 4.69 -4.92 -13.09
C GLN A 17 3.99 -3.56 -13.05
N LYS A 18 4.37 -2.61 -13.92
CA LYS A 18 3.69 -1.33 -14.04
C LYS A 18 2.46 -1.44 -14.97
N PRO A 19 1.37 -0.72 -14.66
CA PRO A 19 0.26 -0.48 -15.59
C PRO A 19 0.76 -0.07 -16.99
N GLY A 20 0.02 -0.44 -18.04
CA GLY A 20 0.35 -0.07 -19.43
C GLY A 20 1.60 -0.69 -20.09
N THR A 21 2.37 -1.57 -19.43
CA THR A 21 3.57 -2.19 -20.03
C THR A 21 3.23 -3.44 -20.88
N PRO A 22 3.33 -3.42 -22.23
CA PRO A 22 2.82 -4.50 -23.08
C PRO A 22 3.77 -5.71 -23.14
N SER A 23 3.25 -6.92 -22.88
CA SER A 23 3.99 -8.17 -23.10
C SER A 23 4.02 -8.50 -24.58
N GLN A 24 5.15 -8.27 -25.24
CA GLN A 24 5.29 -8.47 -26.68
C GLN A 24 5.25 -9.96 -27.09
N ASP A 25 5.53 -10.89 -26.16
CA ASP A 25 5.68 -12.33 -26.49
C ASP A 25 4.78 -13.29 -25.70
N LEU A 26 3.96 -12.81 -24.75
CA LEU A 26 3.09 -13.68 -23.93
C LEU A 26 1.63 -13.26 -24.01
N VAL A 27 0.77 -14.16 -24.54
CA VAL A 27 -0.68 -13.99 -24.49
C VAL A 27 -1.13 -14.12 -23.02
N PRO A 28 -1.66 -13.05 -22.40
CA PRO A 28 -2.12 -13.12 -21.02
C PRO A 28 -3.37 -14.01 -20.91
N PRO A 29 -3.53 -14.79 -19.84
CA PRO A 29 -4.80 -15.44 -19.53
C PRO A 29 -5.89 -14.38 -19.25
N ASP A 30 -7.16 -14.79 -19.23
CA ASP A 30 -8.25 -13.94 -18.77
C ASP A 30 -7.89 -13.33 -17.40
N ALA A 31 -8.08 -12.01 -17.25
CA ALA A 31 -7.76 -11.29 -16.03
C ALA A 31 -8.52 -11.84 -14.80
N ARG A 32 -9.65 -12.54 -15.00
CA ARG A 32 -10.47 -13.19 -13.96
C ARG A 32 -9.97 -14.58 -13.57
N LEU A 33 -8.84 -15.06 -14.11
CA LEU A 33 -8.31 -16.39 -13.81
C LEU A 33 -8.13 -16.65 -12.31
N GLY A 34 -7.68 -15.66 -11.53
CA GLY A 34 -7.56 -15.80 -10.07
C GLY A 34 -8.91 -16.09 -9.38
N ASN A 35 -9.99 -15.53 -9.91
CA ASN A 35 -11.36 -15.71 -9.41
C ASN A 35 -11.90 -17.10 -9.79
N TYR A 36 -11.67 -17.53 -11.04
CA TYR A 36 -11.99 -18.91 -11.46
C TYR A 36 -11.22 -19.95 -10.65
N GLN A 37 -9.94 -19.69 -10.35
CA GLN A 37 -9.14 -20.56 -9.49
C GLN A 37 -9.72 -20.64 -8.07
N ALA A 38 -10.20 -19.54 -7.51
CA ALA A 38 -10.87 -19.55 -6.21
C ALA A 38 -12.12 -20.45 -6.22
N ILE A 39 -12.98 -20.29 -7.24
CA ILE A 39 -14.20 -21.10 -7.43
C ILE A 39 -13.85 -22.61 -7.50
N ASN A 40 -12.81 -22.96 -8.26
CA ASN A 40 -12.39 -24.34 -8.40
C ASN A 40 -11.75 -24.91 -7.13
N GLN A 41 -10.82 -24.17 -6.51
CA GLN A 41 -10.09 -24.61 -5.32
C GLN A 41 -11.01 -24.76 -4.10
N MET A 42 -11.99 -23.86 -3.95
CA MET A 42 -13.00 -23.96 -2.90
C MET A 42 -14.12 -24.97 -3.22
N LYS A 43 -14.02 -25.69 -4.36
CA LYS A 43 -14.97 -26.74 -4.80
C LYS A 43 -16.41 -26.23 -4.94
N VAL A 44 -16.58 -25.00 -5.42
CA VAL A 44 -17.89 -24.33 -5.55
C VAL A 44 -18.36 -24.15 -7.00
N ALA A 45 -17.62 -24.67 -7.98
CA ALA A 45 -17.96 -24.58 -9.40
C ALA A 45 -19.36 -25.13 -9.74
N GLY A 46 -19.82 -26.18 -9.05
CA GLY A 46 -21.15 -26.76 -9.25
C GLY A 46 -22.27 -25.75 -8.97
N SER A 47 -22.25 -25.15 -7.77
CA SER A 47 -23.23 -24.14 -7.36
C SER A 47 -23.14 -22.86 -8.19
N PHE A 48 -21.93 -22.44 -8.57
CA PHE A 48 -21.74 -21.29 -9.47
C PHE A 48 -22.39 -21.55 -10.84
N ASN A 49 -22.09 -22.70 -11.45
CA ASN A 49 -22.62 -23.06 -12.77
C ASN A 49 -24.14 -23.26 -12.74
N GLU A 50 -24.69 -23.82 -11.66
CA GLU A 50 -26.14 -23.96 -11.48
C GLU A 50 -26.85 -22.60 -11.57
N LEU A 51 -26.38 -21.59 -10.84
CA LEU A 51 -26.96 -20.25 -10.86
C LEU A 51 -26.84 -19.59 -12.23
N ALA A 52 -25.70 -19.73 -12.88
CA ALA A 52 -25.46 -19.20 -14.22
C ALA A 52 -26.38 -19.85 -15.27
N LEU A 53 -26.48 -21.18 -15.28
CA LEU A 53 -27.37 -21.92 -16.19
C LEU A 53 -28.83 -21.59 -15.94
N ARG A 54 -29.23 -21.44 -14.67
CA ARG A 54 -30.59 -21.02 -14.33
C ARG A 54 -30.93 -19.66 -14.92
N TRP A 55 -30.02 -18.69 -14.83
CA TRP A 55 -30.20 -17.38 -15.45
C TRP A 55 -30.24 -17.49 -16.98
N ASP A 56 -29.36 -18.28 -17.57
CA ASP A 56 -29.24 -18.40 -19.03
C ASP A 56 -30.53 -18.95 -19.66
N HIS A 57 -31.14 -19.96 -19.03
CA HIS A 57 -32.40 -20.58 -19.46
C HIS A 57 -33.63 -19.66 -19.38
N LEU A 58 -33.52 -18.49 -18.74
CA LEU A 58 -34.61 -17.51 -18.72
C LEU A 58 -34.78 -16.83 -20.08
N THR A 59 -36.03 -16.63 -20.49
CA THR A 59 -36.35 -15.79 -21.66
C THR A 59 -35.97 -14.33 -21.40
N PRO A 60 -35.82 -13.49 -22.45
CA PRO A 60 -35.57 -12.06 -22.29
C PRO A 60 -36.61 -11.34 -21.40
N ASP A 61 -37.89 -11.72 -21.49
CA ASP A 61 -38.95 -11.18 -20.63
C ASP A 61 -38.79 -11.61 -19.18
N GLN A 62 -38.50 -12.90 -18.95
CA GLN A 62 -38.22 -13.39 -17.61
C GLN A 62 -37.01 -12.65 -17.01
N LYS A 63 -35.91 -12.50 -17.76
CA LYS A 63 -34.72 -11.75 -17.32
C LYS A 63 -35.08 -10.31 -16.92
N ARG A 64 -35.89 -9.60 -17.71
CA ARG A 64 -36.38 -8.25 -17.38
C ARG A 64 -37.12 -8.20 -16.04
N VAL A 65 -38.00 -9.17 -15.77
CA VAL A 65 -38.74 -9.19 -14.50
C VAL A 65 -37.82 -9.49 -13.32
N HIS A 66 -36.83 -10.38 -13.47
CA HIS A 66 -35.86 -10.65 -12.41
C HIS A 66 -34.98 -9.43 -12.10
N VAL A 67 -34.57 -8.68 -13.13
CA VAL A 67 -33.87 -7.39 -12.94
C VAL A 67 -34.78 -6.40 -12.21
N THR A 68 -36.06 -6.33 -12.57
CA THR A 68 -37.04 -5.44 -11.90
C THR A 68 -37.18 -5.80 -10.42
N LEU A 69 -37.21 -7.09 -10.08
CA LEU A 69 -37.26 -7.56 -8.70
C LEU A 69 -36.00 -7.15 -7.91
N LEU A 70 -34.81 -7.26 -8.52
CA LEU A 70 -33.57 -6.79 -7.90
C LEU A 70 -33.58 -5.26 -7.70
N LEU A 71 -33.99 -4.50 -8.70
CA LEU A 71 -34.11 -3.04 -8.59
C LEU A 71 -35.10 -2.63 -7.49
N LYS A 72 -36.23 -3.32 -7.39
CA LYS A 72 -37.21 -3.10 -6.31
C LYS A 72 -36.60 -3.41 -4.94
N LEU A 73 -35.91 -4.54 -4.80
CA LEU A 73 -35.24 -4.93 -3.55
C LEU A 73 -34.23 -3.86 -3.10
N PHE A 74 -33.39 -3.36 -4.00
CA PHE A 74 -32.38 -2.34 -3.69
C PHE A 74 -32.92 -0.91 -3.65
N SER A 75 -34.16 -0.67 -4.09
CA SER A 75 -34.83 0.63 -3.92
C SER A 75 -35.25 0.93 -2.47
N ASN A 76 -35.31 -0.11 -1.63
CA ASN A 76 -35.61 0.02 -0.21
C ASN A 76 -34.31 -0.12 0.61
N PRO A 77 -33.97 0.84 1.48
CA PRO A 77 -32.77 0.77 2.32
C PRO A 77 -32.74 -0.44 3.27
N VAL A 78 -33.91 -1.00 3.64
CA VAL A 78 -34.02 -2.20 4.49
C VAL A 78 -33.75 -3.49 3.70
N GLN A 79 -33.86 -3.46 2.37
CA GLN A 79 -33.68 -4.61 1.48
C GLN A 79 -34.49 -5.83 1.96
N ASP A 80 -35.82 -5.75 1.95
CA ASP A 80 -36.70 -6.85 2.39
C ASP A 80 -36.59 -8.09 1.48
N VAL A 81 -35.62 -8.94 1.78
CA VAL A 81 -35.33 -10.18 1.03
C VAL A 81 -36.50 -11.15 1.15
N ALA A 82 -37.23 -11.16 2.27
CA ALA A 82 -38.34 -12.09 2.48
C ALA A 82 -39.50 -11.78 1.53
N GLU A 83 -39.86 -10.51 1.38
CA GLU A 83 -40.89 -10.11 0.40
C GLU A 83 -40.40 -10.35 -1.03
N ALA A 84 -39.14 -10.05 -1.36
CA ALA A 84 -38.60 -10.35 -2.69
C ALA A 84 -38.64 -11.85 -3.03
N MET A 85 -38.37 -12.72 -2.05
CA MET A 85 -38.51 -14.18 -2.22
C MET A 85 -39.96 -14.60 -2.45
N LYS A 86 -40.93 -13.97 -1.77
CA LYS A 86 -42.35 -14.23 -1.97
C LYS A 86 -42.81 -13.80 -3.36
N GLU A 87 -42.47 -12.59 -3.78
CA GLU A 87 -42.75 -12.08 -5.14
C GLU A 87 -42.12 -12.97 -6.22
N TRP A 88 -40.89 -13.44 -5.99
CA TRP A 88 -40.25 -14.38 -6.90
C TRP A 88 -41.02 -15.71 -7.02
N ARG A 89 -41.53 -16.27 -5.92
CA ARG A 89 -42.32 -17.52 -5.96
C ARG A 89 -43.60 -17.35 -6.77
N GLU A 90 -44.29 -16.23 -6.59
CA GLU A 90 -45.49 -15.91 -7.38
C GLU A 90 -45.15 -15.77 -8.87
N LEU A 91 -44.05 -15.09 -9.19
CA LEU A 91 -43.57 -14.97 -10.57
C LEU A 91 -43.25 -16.34 -11.17
N ALA A 92 -42.51 -17.17 -10.42
CA ALA A 92 -42.11 -18.50 -10.86
C ALA A 92 -43.32 -19.39 -11.15
N GLN A 93 -44.35 -19.31 -10.32
CA GLN A 93 -45.62 -20.01 -10.53
C GLN A 93 -46.37 -19.51 -11.77
N ARG A 94 -46.45 -18.18 -11.97
CA ARG A 94 -47.17 -17.58 -13.10
C ARG A 94 -46.49 -17.83 -14.45
N GLN A 95 -45.16 -17.98 -14.47
CA GLN A 95 -44.36 -18.10 -15.69
C GLN A 95 -43.72 -19.50 -15.88
N ASP A 96 -44.14 -20.49 -15.10
CA ASP A 96 -43.60 -21.86 -15.10
C ASP A 96 -42.06 -21.94 -15.03
N ILE A 97 -41.46 -21.10 -14.18
CA ILE A 97 -40.01 -21.06 -13.97
C ILE A 97 -39.64 -22.15 -12.95
N LYS A 98 -38.74 -23.05 -13.34
CA LYS A 98 -38.25 -24.13 -12.48
C LYS A 98 -37.09 -23.68 -11.58
N GLY A 99 -36.96 -24.28 -10.40
CA GLY A 99 -35.83 -24.11 -9.48
C GLY A 99 -36.22 -23.60 -8.08
N SER A 100 -35.33 -23.78 -7.11
CA SER A 100 -35.56 -23.33 -5.72
C SER A 100 -35.49 -21.81 -5.59
N VAL A 101 -36.30 -21.18 -4.74
CA VAL A 101 -36.14 -19.75 -4.40
C VAL A 101 -34.82 -19.47 -3.66
N THR A 102 -34.22 -20.48 -3.04
CA THR A 102 -32.94 -20.36 -2.34
C THR A 102 -31.81 -21.04 -3.09
N ALA A 103 -30.59 -20.59 -2.78
CA ALA A 103 -29.34 -21.26 -3.11
C ALA A 103 -28.42 -21.27 -1.88
N SER A 104 -27.44 -22.16 -1.83
CA SER A 104 -26.46 -22.17 -0.75
C SER A 104 -25.61 -20.90 -0.75
N ALA A 105 -25.53 -20.22 0.38
CA ALA A 105 -24.65 -19.09 0.63
C ALA A 105 -23.21 -19.60 0.79
N LEU A 106 -22.43 -19.50 -0.28
CA LEU A 106 -21.06 -20.01 -0.32
C LEU A 106 -20.08 -19.00 0.27
N GLN A 107 -19.12 -19.49 1.07
CA GLN A 107 -18.14 -18.65 1.76
C GLN A 107 -17.32 -17.73 0.84
N ILE A 108 -17.05 -18.15 -0.39
CA ILE A 108 -16.29 -17.37 -1.37
C ILE A 108 -16.89 -15.98 -1.66
N VAL A 109 -18.24 -15.90 -1.64
CA VAL A 109 -19.03 -14.68 -1.86
C VAL A 109 -19.80 -14.24 -0.62
N ASN A 110 -19.73 -15.04 0.46
CA ASN A 110 -20.32 -14.76 1.77
C ASN A 110 -19.30 -15.13 2.87
N PRO A 111 -18.18 -14.40 2.99
CA PRO A 111 -17.10 -14.81 3.89
C PRO A 111 -17.53 -14.87 5.37
N THR A 112 -18.59 -14.13 5.75
CA THR A 112 -19.18 -14.11 7.10
C THR A 112 -20.04 -15.34 7.42
N THR A 113 -20.50 -16.10 6.41
CA THR A 113 -21.34 -17.29 6.60
C THR A 113 -20.48 -18.54 6.85
N GLY A 114 -19.37 -18.36 7.58
CA GLY A 114 -18.46 -19.40 8.03
C GLY A 114 -19.21 -20.58 8.66
N LYS A 115 -18.67 -21.80 8.50
CA LYS A 115 -19.19 -22.99 9.20
C LYS A 115 -18.83 -22.90 10.68
N GLY A 116 -19.65 -22.15 11.43
CA GLY A 116 -19.53 -21.93 12.86
C GLY A 116 -20.61 -20.97 13.33
N ALA A 117 -21.52 -21.44 14.18
CA ALA A 117 -22.52 -20.76 15.03
C ALA A 117 -23.34 -19.54 14.51
N ASN A 118 -23.10 -18.96 13.34
CA ASN A 118 -23.73 -17.72 12.87
C ASN A 118 -25.10 -17.98 12.23
N ARG A 119 -26.02 -18.65 12.92
CA ARG A 119 -27.44 -18.59 12.54
C ARG A 119 -27.99 -17.25 13.05
N ALA A 120 -28.86 -16.61 12.25
CA ALA A 120 -29.61 -15.42 12.67
C ALA A 120 -30.44 -15.64 13.96
N LYS A 121 -30.64 -16.90 14.36
CA LYS A 121 -31.26 -17.29 15.63
C LYS A 121 -30.47 -18.44 16.27
N ALA A 122 -30.04 -18.27 17.53
CA ALA A 122 -29.25 -19.22 18.30
C ALA A 122 -30.09 -20.43 18.77
N ASN A 123 -30.51 -21.29 17.84
CA ASN A 123 -31.42 -22.41 18.14
C ASN A 123 -30.76 -23.80 17.95
N GLY A 124 -29.43 -23.86 17.92
CA GLY A 124 -28.70 -25.13 17.87
C GLY A 124 -27.38 -25.07 17.08
N LEU A 125 -26.43 -25.93 17.47
CA LEU A 125 -25.17 -26.18 16.80
C LEU A 125 -25.38 -27.16 15.63
N ALA A 126 -25.97 -26.68 14.53
CA ALA A 126 -25.99 -27.45 13.28
C ALA A 126 -25.06 -26.77 12.27
N ILE A 127 -23.97 -27.47 11.94
CA ILE A 127 -22.93 -27.06 10.99
C ILE A 127 -23.47 -27.31 9.56
N GLY A 128 -24.37 -26.45 9.09
CA GLY A 128 -24.95 -26.51 7.75
C GLY A 128 -24.60 -25.27 6.92
N ASN A 129 -24.63 -25.39 5.60
CA ASN A 129 -24.61 -24.22 4.73
C ASN A 129 -25.88 -23.39 5.00
N GLN A 130 -25.76 -22.06 4.89
CA GLN A 130 -26.92 -21.19 4.99
C GLN A 130 -27.59 -21.08 3.62
N ASP A 131 -28.90 -20.97 3.62
CA ASP A 131 -29.65 -20.66 2.40
C ASP A 131 -29.77 -19.15 2.24
N SER A 132 -29.65 -18.67 1.01
CA SER A 132 -29.80 -17.28 0.63
C SER A 132 -30.66 -17.18 -0.64
N PHE A 133 -31.22 -16.00 -0.90
CA PHE A 133 -32.02 -15.77 -2.09
C PHE A 133 -31.16 -15.95 -3.35
N TRP A 134 -31.55 -16.85 -4.26
CA TRP A 134 -30.69 -17.26 -5.37
C TRP A 134 -30.27 -16.11 -6.30
N LEU A 135 -31.13 -15.10 -6.48
CA LEU A 135 -30.81 -13.90 -7.28
C LEU A 135 -29.72 -13.04 -6.62
N LEU A 136 -29.70 -12.97 -5.29
CA LEU A 136 -28.62 -12.29 -4.57
C LEU A 136 -27.32 -13.06 -4.68
N GLU A 137 -27.35 -14.39 -4.58
CA GLU A 137 -26.14 -15.21 -4.78
C GLU A 137 -25.60 -15.07 -6.20
N LEU A 138 -26.48 -15.07 -7.22
CA LEU A 138 -26.09 -14.79 -8.60
C LEU A 138 -25.45 -13.41 -8.73
N LEU A 139 -26.06 -12.37 -8.16
CA LEU A 139 -25.54 -11.00 -8.21
C LEU A 139 -24.19 -10.86 -7.51
N LYS A 140 -24.00 -11.54 -6.36
CA LYS A 140 -22.70 -11.58 -5.66
C LYS A 140 -21.64 -12.26 -6.50
N PHE A 141 -21.97 -13.34 -7.21
CA PHE A 141 -21.04 -13.98 -8.13
C PHE A 141 -20.67 -13.07 -9.31
N PHE A 142 -21.63 -12.34 -9.89
CA PHE A 142 -21.31 -11.30 -10.88
C PHE A 142 -20.38 -10.23 -10.29
N GLY A 143 -20.70 -9.71 -9.11
CA GLY A 143 -19.86 -8.74 -8.40
C GLY A 143 -18.46 -9.28 -8.09
N PHE A 144 -18.34 -10.56 -7.73
CA PHE A 144 -17.05 -11.22 -7.51
C PHE A 144 -16.24 -11.35 -8.80
N MET A 145 -16.86 -11.68 -9.93
CA MET A 145 -16.15 -11.80 -11.20
C MET A 145 -15.64 -10.45 -11.71
N GLU A 146 -16.39 -9.38 -11.49
CA GLU A 146 -16.06 -8.05 -12.02
C GLU A 146 -15.23 -7.20 -11.05
N GLY A 147 -15.67 -7.13 -9.78
CA GLY A 147 -15.13 -6.25 -8.75
C GLY A 147 -14.18 -6.89 -7.75
N ALA A 148 -13.84 -8.18 -7.88
CA ALA A 148 -12.88 -8.83 -6.98
C ALA A 148 -11.58 -9.28 -7.66
N ALA A 149 -10.52 -9.42 -6.86
CA ALA A 149 -9.27 -10.06 -7.21
C ALA A 149 -8.91 -11.09 -6.13
N SER A 150 -8.84 -12.36 -6.51
CA SER A 150 -8.49 -13.45 -5.60
C SER A 150 -7.14 -14.08 -5.93
N LEU A 151 -6.26 -14.18 -4.93
CA LEU A 151 -4.89 -14.70 -5.06
C LEU A 151 -4.56 -15.67 -3.94
N THR A 152 -3.83 -16.73 -4.28
CA THR A 152 -3.14 -17.58 -3.30
C THR A 152 -1.97 -16.80 -2.69
N VAL A 153 -1.78 -16.91 -1.37
CA VAL A 153 -0.65 -16.34 -0.64
C VAL A 153 0.63 -17.05 -1.09
N GLN A 154 1.73 -16.31 -1.25
CA GLN A 154 2.97 -16.88 -1.74
C GLN A 154 3.51 -17.93 -0.76
N ASP A 155 3.96 -19.06 -1.30
CA ASP A 155 4.54 -20.18 -0.57
C ASP A 155 3.59 -20.85 0.44
N GLU A 156 2.29 -20.52 0.34
CA GLU A 156 1.20 -21.09 1.13
C GLU A 156 0.04 -21.53 0.21
N GLU A 157 -0.86 -22.36 0.74
CA GLU A 157 -2.11 -22.72 0.04
C GLU A 157 -3.29 -21.84 0.48
N ASP A 158 -3.02 -20.89 1.38
CA ASP A 158 -3.97 -19.89 1.84
C ASP A 158 -4.34 -18.90 0.73
N ARG A 159 -5.47 -18.22 0.89
CA ARG A 159 -6.00 -17.33 -0.15
C ARG A 159 -6.53 -16.03 0.44
N LYS A 160 -6.34 -14.94 -0.30
CA LYS A 160 -7.01 -13.67 -0.04
C LYS A 160 -7.87 -13.27 -1.22
N THR A 161 -9.07 -12.78 -0.93
CA THR A 161 -9.97 -12.18 -1.92
C THR A 161 -10.18 -10.72 -1.56
N PHE A 162 -9.81 -9.83 -2.47
CA PHE A 162 -9.96 -8.39 -2.37
C PHE A 162 -11.20 -7.98 -3.17
N THR A 163 -12.19 -7.38 -2.52
CA THR A 163 -13.46 -6.96 -3.13
C THR A 163 -13.54 -5.45 -3.10
N PHE A 164 -13.66 -4.85 -4.29
CA PHE A 164 -13.67 -3.40 -4.44
C PHE A 164 -14.90 -2.77 -3.77
N LEU A 165 -14.71 -1.66 -3.04
CA LEU A 165 -15.77 -0.92 -2.37
C LEU A 165 -16.08 0.38 -3.13
N PRO A 166 -16.96 0.35 -4.16
CA PRO A 166 -17.22 1.52 -4.99
C PRO A 166 -17.95 2.63 -4.22
N ARG A 167 -17.65 3.90 -4.56
CA ARG A 167 -18.42 5.09 -4.16
C ARG A 167 -19.04 5.75 -5.38
N LEU A 168 -18.24 6.54 -6.12
CA LEU A 168 -18.67 7.24 -7.32
C LEU A 168 -17.82 6.79 -8.52
N ILE A 169 -18.27 5.74 -9.21
CA ILE A 169 -17.57 5.21 -10.38
C ILE A 169 -18.57 4.65 -11.40
N LYS A 170 -18.32 4.91 -12.68
CA LYS A 170 -19.05 4.24 -13.76
C LYS A 170 -18.62 2.78 -13.86
N PHE A 171 -19.58 1.88 -14.05
CA PHE A 171 -19.30 0.45 -14.13
C PHE A 171 -18.25 0.09 -15.19
N SER A 172 -18.30 0.70 -16.38
CA SER A 172 -17.31 0.47 -17.44
C SER A 172 -15.89 0.91 -17.05
N MET A 173 -15.78 1.99 -16.26
CA MET A 173 -14.49 2.45 -15.73
C MET A 173 -13.97 1.46 -14.68
N LEU A 174 -14.84 1.00 -13.77
CA LEU A 174 -14.49 -0.03 -12.80
C LEU A 174 -14.01 -1.32 -13.48
N GLU A 175 -14.73 -1.79 -14.49
CA GLU A 175 -14.37 -2.99 -15.26
C GLU A 175 -12.97 -2.85 -15.89
N GLY A 176 -12.69 -1.71 -16.53
CA GLY A 176 -11.38 -1.43 -17.12
C GLY A 176 -10.25 -1.42 -16.08
N MET A 177 -10.45 -0.70 -14.97
CA MET A 177 -9.45 -0.61 -13.90
C MET A 177 -9.25 -1.95 -13.18
N MET A 178 -10.31 -2.70 -12.88
CA MET A 178 -10.19 -4.02 -12.24
C MET A 178 -9.52 -5.04 -13.15
N LYS A 179 -9.78 -4.97 -14.47
CA LYS A 179 -9.08 -5.79 -15.45
C LYS A 179 -7.59 -5.52 -15.39
N GLU A 180 -7.18 -4.26 -15.45
CA GLU A 180 -5.76 -3.87 -15.39
C GLU A 180 -5.12 -4.21 -14.04
N PHE A 181 -5.81 -3.90 -12.94
CA PHE A 181 -5.37 -4.24 -11.58
C PHE A 181 -5.08 -5.73 -11.44
N ARG A 182 -6.00 -6.60 -11.89
CA ARG A 182 -5.79 -8.05 -11.87
C ARG A 182 -4.62 -8.52 -12.73
N THR A 183 -4.17 -7.72 -13.71
CA THR A 183 -2.93 -8.01 -14.42
C THR A 183 -1.70 -7.65 -13.60
N VAL A 184 -1.65 -6.50 -12.93
CA VAL A 184 -0.45 -6.05 -12.20
C VAL A 184 -0.33 -6.62 -10.79
N PHE A 185 -1.45 -7.03 -10.19
CA PHE A 185 -1.53 -7.57 -8.84
C PHE A 185 -1.10 -9.04 -8.79
N ARG A 186 -0.04 -9.33 -8.02
CA ARG A 186 0.60 -10.65 -7.97
C ARG A 186 0.65 -11.20 -6.56
N SER A 187 0.67 -12.52 -6.47
CA SER A 187 0.88 -13.26 -5.23
C SER A 187 2.18 -12.83 -4.54
N THR A 188 2.08 -12.55 -3.25
CA THR A 188 3.18 -12.35 -2.31
C THR A 188 2.73 -12.83 -0.93
N THR A 189 3.49 -12.55 0.12
CA THR A 189 3.16 -12.87 1.51
C THR A 189 1.88 -12.15 1.97
N ALA A 190 1.26 -12.65 3.03
CA ALA A 190 -0.08 -12.23 3.43
C ALA A 190 -0.20 -10.72 3.72
N VAL A 191 0.73 -10.12 4.46
CA VAL A 191 0.64 -8.69 4.82
C VAL A 191 1.03 -7.80 3.62
N LYS A 192 2.06 -8.17 2.86
CA LYS A 192 2.43 -7.44 1.64
C LYS A 192 1.32 -7.46 0.60
N LEU A 193 0.55 -8.54 0.51
CA LEU A 193 -0.60 -8.58 -0.40
C LEU A 193 -1.60 -7.47 -0.10
N ASP A 194 -1.86 -7.17 1.17
CA ASP A 194 -2.80 -6.10 1.56
C ASP A 194 -2.25 -4.72 1.14
N ILE A 195 -0.99 -4.44 1.48
CA ILE A 195 -0.32 -3.19 1.14
C ILE A 195 -0.25 -2.99 -0.38
N LEU A 196 0.19 -4.03 -1.10
CA LEU A 196 0.33 -3.97 -2.56
C LEU A 196 -1.02 -3.95 -3.27
N ALA A 197 -2.10 -4.50 -2.71
CA ALA A 197 -3.43 -4.34 -3.28
C ALA A 197 -3.80 -2.87 -3.36
N SER A 198 -3.62 -2.14 -2.24
CA SER A 198 -3.89 -0.70 -2.16
C SER A 198 -2.98 0.11 -3.10
N LEU A 199 -1.66 -0.09 -3.02
CA LEU A 199 -0.69 0.65 -3.83
C LEU A 199 -0.80 0.35 -5.33
N ARG A 200 -1.02 -0.91 -5.72
CA ARG A 200 -1.15 -1.27 -7.15
C ARG A 200 -2.46 -0.79 -7.74
N PHE A 201 -3.55 -0.80 -6.99
CA PHE A 201 -4.79 -0.19 -7.48
C PHE A 201 -4.63 1.33 -7.62
N ALA A 202 -3.95 1.99 -6.68
CA ALA A 202 -3.61 3.40 -6.83
C ALA A 202 -2.75 3.68 -8.07
N GLN A 203 -1.80 2.80 -8.42
CA GLN A 203 -1.07 2.92 -9.69
C GLN A 203 -1.97 2.80 -10.92
N VAL A 204 -2.93 1.88 -10.91
CA VAL A 204 -3.91 1.76 -12.01
C VAL A 204 -4.78 3.02 -12.11
N PHE A 205 -5.17 3.60 -10.98
CA PHE A 205 -5.87 4.88 -10.94
C PHE A 205 -5.05 6.02 -11.57
N VAL A 206 -3.80 6.17 -11.16
CA VAL A 206 -2.90 7.20 -11.72
C VAL A 206 -2.66 6.95 -13.21
N HIS A 207 -2.45 5.71 -13.63
CA HIS A 207 -2.25 5.35 -15.03
C HIS A 207 -3.47 5.66 -15.90
N HIS A 208 -4.67 5.38 -15.40
CA HIS A 208 -5.91 5.72 -16.11
C HIS A 208 -5.99 7.24 -16.35
N TYR A 209 -5.69 8.04 -15.34
CA TYR A 209 -5.64 9.50 -15.45
C TYR A 209 -4.55 9.99 -16.40
N LYS A 210 -3.37 9.37 -16.37
CA LYS A 210 -2.28 9.62 -17.32
C LYS A 210 -2.75 9.48 -18.76
N THR A 211 -3.39 8.36 -19.08
CA THR A 211 -3.92 8.09 -20.42
C THR A 211 -4.93 9.15 -20.85
N LEU A 212 -5.82 9.58 -19.95
CA LEU A 212 -6.80 10.62 -20.25
C LEU A 212 -6.15 11.97 -20.54
N PHE A 213 -5.15 12.38 -19.75
CA PHE A 213 -4.44 13.65 -19.94
C PHE A 213 -3.54 13.63 -21.18
N GLU A 214 -2.81 12.55 -21.44
CA GLU A 214 -1.98 12.39 -22.65
C GLU A 214 -2.80 12.41 -23.94
N GLN A 215 -4.05 11.96 -23.88
CA GLN A 215 -4.99 11.99 -25.01
C GLN A 215 -5.84 13.26 -25.08
N GLU A 216 -5.56 14.24 -24.21
CA GLU A 216 -6.31 15.51 -24.11
C GLU A 216 -7.83 15.30 -23.92
N ILE A 217 -8.23 14.19 -23.27
CA ILE A 217 -9.63 13.88 -23.03
C ILE A 217 -10.16 14.77 -21.91
N ALA A 218 -11.12 15.63 -22.25
CA ALA A 218 -11.82 16.45 -21.29
C ALA A 218 -12.52 15.58 -20.23
N LEU A 219 -12.13 15.75 -18.98
CA LEU A 219 -12.66 14.95 -17.89
C LEU A 219 -14.09 15.37 -17.55
N PRO A 220 -15.06 14.44 -17.48
CA PRO A 220 -16.44 14.78 -17.14
C PRO A 220 -16.57 15.42 -15.74
N PRO A 221 -17.57 16.29 -15.51
CA PRO A 221 -17.78 16.94 -14.20
C PRO A 221 -18.02 15.96 -13.04
N TRP A 222 -18.63 14.81 -13.32
CA TRP A 222 -18.95 13.80 -12.31
C TRP A 222 -17.75 12.93 -11.91
N MET A 223 -16.67 12.94 -12.70
CA MET A 223 -15.56 12.01 -12.51
C MET A 223 -14.70 12.45 -11.31
N PRO A 224 -14.52 11.62 -10.27
CA PRO A 224 -13.76 12.03 -9.09
C PRO A 224 -12.26 12.10 -9.39
N ARG A 225 -11.62 13.20 -8.99
CA ARG A 225 -10.20 13.49 -9.25
C ARG A 225 -9.24 12.89 -8.21
N ASP A 226 -9.78 12.36 -7.12
CA ASP A 226 -9.07 11.68 -6.05
C ASP A 226 -9.60 10.25 -5.87
N ILE A 227 -8.72 9.35 -5.42
CA ILE A 227 -9.02 7.92 -5.32
C ILE A 227 -10.05 7.61 -4.22
N VAL A 228 -10.09 8.40 -3.15
CA VAL A 228 -10.98 8.20 -1.99
C VAL A 228 -12.44 8.60 -2.27
N SER A 229 -12.68 9.45 -3.26
CA SER A 229 -14.00 9.76 -3.78
C SER A 229 -14.51 8.68 -4.75
N LEU A 230 -13.59 7.99 -5.42
CA LEU A 230 -13.91 6.91 -6.35
C LEU A 230 -14.33 5.63 -5.60
N ALA A 231 -13.64 5.29 -4.51
CA ALA A 231 -13.94 4.12 -3.68
C ALA A 231 -13.46 4.26 -2.24
N SER A 232 -13.89 3.36 -1.35
CA SER A 232 -13.45 3.34 0.06
C SER A 232 -12.22 2.48 0.33
N GLY A 233 -11.90 1.54 -0.56
CA GLY A 233 -10.85 0.54 -0.33
C GLY A 233 -11.20 -0.83 -0.93
N PHE A 234 -10.54 -1.85 -0.41
CA PHE A 234 -10.93 -3.25 -0.59
C PHE A 234 -11.41 -3.85 0.74
N ASP A 235 -12.53 -4.58 0.69
CA ASP A 235 -12.80 -5.61 1.69
C ASP A 235 -11.99 -6.86 1.36
N VAL A 236 -11.34 -7.41 2.37
CA VAL A 236 -10.38 -8.52 2.26
C VAL A 236 -10.86 -9.69 3.09
N ALA A 237 -11.19 -10.79 2.42
CA ALA A 237 -11.43 -12.07 3.07
C ALA A 237 -10.17 -12.93 3.00
N PHE A 238 -9.66 -13.36 4.17
CA PHE A 238 -8.53 -14.28 4.28
C PHE A 238 -9.02 -15.69 4.61
N TYR A 239 -8.61 -16.64 3.77
CA TYR A 239 -8.99 -18.04 3.87
C TYR A 239 -7.77 -18.91 4.17
N LYS A 240 -7.81 -19.65 5.29
CA LYS A 240 -6.80 -20.66 5.61
C LYS A 240 -7.10 -21.96 4.88
N HIS A 241 -6.09 -22.56 4.28
CA HIS A 241 -6.20 -23.92 3.77
C HIS A 241 -6.09 -24.93 4.92
N LEU A 242 -7.11 -25.79 5.04
CA LEU A 242 -7.19 -26.86 6.04
C LEU A 242 -7.05 -28.25 5.39
N GLY A 243 -6.25 -28.35 4.33
CA GLY A 243 -5.94 -29.59 3.61
C GLY A 243 -6.94 -29.94 2.50
N SER A 244 -8.24 -30.02 2.80
CA SER A 244 -9.26 -30.36 1.79
C SER A 244 -10.34 -29.30 1.59
N ALA A 245 -10.32 -28.28 2.44
CA ALA A 245 -11.28 -27.18 2.52
C ALA A 245 -10.56 -25.88 2.91
N HIS A 246 -11.23 -24.76 2.65
CA HIS A 246 -10.81 -23.44 3.08
C HIS A 246 -11.77 -22.91 4.14
N ALA A 247 -11.24 -22.22 5.15
CA ALA A 247 -12.04 -21.56 6.17
C ALA A 247 -11.71 -20.07 6.25
N THR A 248 -12.73 -19.21 6.34
CA THR A 248 -12.53 -17.78 6.58
C THR A 248 -11.90 -17.60 7.96
N MET A 249 -10.68 -17.05 7.99
CA MET A 249 -9.97 -16.73 9.24
C MET A 249 -10.15 -15.28 9.65
N ASN A 250 -10.21 -14.37 8.67
CA ASN A 250 -10.29 -12.94 8.92
C ASN A 250 -11.06 -12.25 7.79
N ILE A 251 -11.77 -11.19 8.15
CA ILE A 251 -12.34 -10.21 7.25
C ILE A 251 -11.83 -8.86 7.72
N SER A 252 -11.22 -8.10 6.83
CA SER A 252 -10.67 -6.78 7.13
C SER A 252 -10.88 -5.84 5.96
N THR A 253 -10.71 -4.55 6.18
CA THR A 253 -10.72 -3.55 5.11
C THR A 253 -9.33 -2.96 4.97
N ILE A 254 -8.88 -2.74 3.73
CA ILE A 254 -7.68 -1.96 3.43
C ILE A 254 -8.11 -0.70 2.69
N GLY A 255 -7.72 0.46 3.23
CA GLY A 255 -8.02 1.77 2.65
C GLY A 255 -7.15 2.09 1.43
N TRP A 256 -7.51 3.15 0.73
CA TRP A 256 -6.64 3.75 -0.27
C TRP A 256 -5.60 4.67 0.38
N PRO A 257 -4.44 4.89 -0.27
CA PRO A 257 -3.49 5.90 0.17
C PRO A 257 -4.15 7.28 0.13
N ALA A 258 -4.67 7.73 1.28
CA ALA A 258 -5.38 9.01 1.41
C ALA A 258 -4.45 10.22 1.17
N TRP A 259 -3.15 9.99 1.30
CA TRP A 259 -2.10 10.92 0.92
C TRP A 259 -1.91 11.04 -0.60
N LEU A 260 -2.63 10.30 -1.43
CA LEU A 260 -2.55 10.51 -2.88
C LEU A 260 -3.32 11.78 -3.24
N ARG A 261 -2.62 12.74 -3.86
CA ARG A 261 -3.22 14.00 -4.28
C ARG A 261 -4.30 13.81 -5.34
N ARG A 262 -5.18 14.81 -5.40
CA ARG A 262 -6.08 15.03 -6.51
C ARG A 262 -5.30 15.18 -7.83
N LEU A 263 -5.73 14.50 -8.88
CA LEU A 263 -5.11 14.52 -10.20
C LEU A 263 -5.88 15.44 -11.15
N GLU A 264 -5.26 16.53 -11.56
CA GLU A 264 -5.83 17.56 -12.43
C GLU A 264 -4.99 17.81 -13.68
N ASN A 265 -3.72 17.40 -13.68
CA ASN A 265 -2.80 17.57 -14.79
C ASN A 265 -1.71 16.47 -14.80
N LEU A 266 -0.88 16.49 -15.85
CA LEU A 266 0.17 15.49 -16.08
C LEU A 266 1.31 15.57 -15.05
N GLU A 267 1.67 16.77 -14.58
CA GLU A 267 2.69 16.96 -13.54
C GLU A 267 2.31 16.25 -12.24
N GLN A 268 1.05 16.38 -11.81
CA GLN A 268 0.53 15.70 -10.62
C GLN A 268 0.50 14.18 -10.81
N VAL A 269 0.25 13.70 -12.03
CA VAL A 269 0.34 12.28 -12.38
C VAL A 269 1.78 11.78 -12.24
N GLU A 270 2.76 12.48 -12.79
CA GLU A 270 4.18 12.10 -12.70
C GLU A 270 4.68 12.05 -11.26
N VAL A 271 4.31 13.04 -10.44
CA VAL A 271 4.62 13.06 -9.01
C VAL A 271 3.97 11.86 -8.30
N ALA A 272 2.70 11.56 -8.60
CA ALA A 272 2.00 10.43 -8.03
C ALA A 272 2.62 9.08 -8.43
N GLU A 273 3.02 8.92 -9.70
CA GLU A 273 3.72 7.72 -10.20
C GLU A 273 5.04 7.52 -9.44
N ALA A 274 5.86 8.57 -9.29
CA ALA A 274 7.13 8.51 -8.59
C ALA A 274 6.98 8.08 -7.13
N ILE A 275 6.03 8.68 -6.39
CA ILE A 275 5.77 8.29 -5.00
C ILE A 275 5.34 6.82 -4.94
N LEU A 276 4.38 6.39 -5.77
CA LEU A 276 3.87 5.03 -5.75
C LEU A 276 4.95 4.00 -6.09
N ASP A 277 5.82 4.30 -7.06
CA ASP A 277 6.95 3.44 -7.41
C ASP A 277 7.92 3.29 -6.24
N ASP A 278 8.29 4.39 -5.57
CA ASP A 278 9.16 4.39 -4.39
C ASP A 278 8.57 3.51 -3.27
N GLN A 279 7.30 3.73 -2.94
CA GLN A 279 6.60 2.96 -1.91
C GLN A 279 6.50 1.47 -2.27
N ILE A 280 6.21 1.13 -3.52
CA ILE A 280 6.12 -0.27 -3.95
C ILE A 280 7.49 -0.96 -3.91
N GLN A 281 8.57 -0.28 -4.31
CA GLN A 281 9.92 -0.85 -4.23
C GLN A 281 10.33 -1.10 -2.79
N LEU A 282 10.09 -0.13 -1.89
CA LEU A 282 10.29 -0.28 -0.46
C LEU A 282 9.62 -1.56 0.06
N ILE A 283 8.30 -1.69 -0.16
CA ILE A 283 7.53 -2.82 0.34
C ILE A 283 8.00 -4.12 -0.29
N ARG A 284 8.34 -4.15 -1.58
CA ARG A 284 8.84 -5.37 -2.23
C ARG A 284 10.17 -5.85 -1.63
N LEU A 285 11.07 -4.93 -1.29
CA LEU A 285 12.42 -5.24 -0.82
C LEU A 285 12.53 -5.53 0.69
N LEU A 286 11.45 -5.33 1.47
CA LEU A 286 11.39 -5.71 2.89
C LEU A 286 11.49 -7.23 3.09
N ARG A 287 12.69 -7.73 3.38
CA ARG A 287 13.02 -9.13 3.61
C ARG A 287 14.25 -9.23 4.50
N ASN A 288 14.34 -10.28 5.30
CA ASN A 288 15.54 -10.58 6.08
C ASN A 288 16.67 -11.13 5.17
N SER A 289 17.80 -11.48 5.77
CA SER A 289 18.97 -12.02 5.05
C SER A 289 18.73 -13.37 4.37
N LYS A 290 17.68 -14.10 4.74
CA LYS A 290 17.28 -15.37 4.12
C LYS A 290 16.27 -15.17 2.98
N GLY A 291 15.83 -13.93 2.74
CA GLY A 291 14.77 -13.65 1.76
C GLY A 291 13.36 -13.91 2.30
N GLU A 292 13.20 -14.00 3.62
CA GLU A 292 11.93 -14.25 4.31
C GLU A 292 11.42 -12.99 5.04
N GLU A 293 10.20 -13.01 5.57
CA GLU A 293 9.70 -11.99 6.49
C GLU A 293 9.84 -12.51 7.92
N GLY A 294 10.84 -12.01 8.66
CA GLY A 294 10.97 -12.28 10.08
C GLY A 294 10.06 -11.36 10.90
N ALA A 295 10.23 -11.39 12.23
CA ALA A 295 9.45 -10.56 13.14
C ALA A 295 9.63 -9.05 12.87
N GLU A 296 10.86 -8.61 12.58
CA GLU A 296 11.17 -7.21 12.28
C GLU A 296 10.50 -6.74 10.97
N GLU A 297 10.61 -7.51 9.89
CA GLU A 297 9.95 -7.15 8.63
C GLU A 297 8.43 -7.21 8.75
N TYR A 298 7.90 -8.16 9.51
CA TYR A 298 6.47 -8.27 9.75
C TYR A 298 5.91 -7.05 10.50
N GLU A 299 6.62 -6.56 11.52
CA GLU A 299 6.26 -5.34 12.25
C GLU A 299 6.27 -4.10 11.33
N LEU A 300 7.33 -3.94 10.55
CA LEU A 300 7.42 -2.86 9.54
C LEU A 300 6.26 -2.91 8.55
N LEU A 301 5.87 -4.10 8.09
CA LEU A 301 4.75 -4.25 7.17
C LEU A 301 3.42 -3.92 7.84
N HIS A 302 3.21 -4.25 9.12
CA HIS A 302 1.99 -3.89 9.85
C HIS A 302 1.85 -2.38 10.03
N LEU A 303 2.90 -1.71 10.52
CA LEU A 303 2.90 -0.25 10.65
C LEU A 303 2.60 0.44 9.32
N TYR A 304 3.16 -0.08 8.23
CA TYR A 304 2.89 0.46 6.89
C TYR A 304 1.45 0.18 6.42
N ARG A 305 0.91 -1.01 6.70
CA ARG A 305 -0.48 -1.37 6.39
C ARG A 305 -1.46 -0.45 7.14
N ASP A 306 -1.15 -0.14 8.39
CA ASP A 306 -1.96 0.76 9.23
C ASP A 306 -1.85 2.21 8.77
N PHE A 307 -0.65 2.66 8.38
CA PHE A 307 -0.47 3.97 7.73
C PHE A 307 -1.36 4.12 6.48
N LEU A 308 -1.45 3.09 5.63
CA LEU A 308 -2.29 3.15 4.43
C LEU A 308 -3.79 3.27 4.73
N SER A 309 -4.25 2.74 5.86
CA SER A 309 -5.68 2.64 6.19
C SER A 309 -6.14 3.63 7.25
N GLY A 310 -5.24 4.18 8.05
CA GLY A 310 -5.55 4.88 9.29
C GLY A 310 -5.85 6.38 9.15
N HIS A 311 -5.66 6.98 7.97
CA HIS A 311 -5.69 8.44 7.79
C HIS A 311 -4.82 9.22 8.81
N ASP A 312 -3.81 8.55 9.36
CA ASP A 312 -2.92 9.05 10.41
C ASP A 312 -1.47 8.76 10.00
N LEU A 313 -0.58 9.71 10.29
CA LEU A 313 0.85 9.61 10.03
C LEU A 313 1.62 8.95 11.18
N ASN A 314 1.02 8.74 12.36
CA ASN A 314 1.74 8.11 13.47
C ASN A 314 2.31 6.72 13.12
N PRO A 315 1.57 5.80 12.48
CA PRO A 315 2.15 4.52 12.05
C PRO A 315 3.29 4.69 11.04
N PHE A 316 3.26 5.74 10.21
CA PHE A 316 4.34 6.08 9.29
C PHE A 316 5.60 6.60 10.02
N TRP A 317 5.42 7.37 11.07
CA TRP A 317 6.52 7.86 11.91
C TRP A 317 7.18 6.76 12.71
N GLU A 318 6.39 5.81 13.22
CA GLU A 318 6.91 4.60 13.85
C GLU A 318 7.63 3.72 12.81
N PHE A 319 7.03 3.54 11.64
CA PHE A 319 7.64 2.81 10.52
C PHE A 319 9.01 3.39 10.16
N THR A 320 9.12 4.70 9.89
CA THR A 320 10.38 5.34 9.50
C THR A 320 11.44 5.25 10.59
N SER A 321 11.03 5.32 11.86
CA SER A 321 11.92 5.15 13.00
C SER A 321 12.50 3.74 13.06
N LEU A 322 11.68 2.69 12.97
CA LEU A 322 12.14 1.30 12.94
C LEU A 322 12.92 0.98 11.67
N TYR A 323 12.48 1.53 10.52
CA TYR A 323 13.10 1.32 9.22
C TYR A 323 14.53 1.86 9.19
N SER A 324 14.83 2.93 9.93
CA SER A 324 16.19 3.46 10.05
C SER A 324 17.18 2.42 10.61
N ALA A 325 16.77 1.64 11.60
CA ALA A 325 17.59 0.59 12.20
C ALA A 325 17.72 -0.61 11.26
N TYR A 326 16.59 -1.04 10.67
CA TYR A 326 16.55 -2.09 9.65
C TYR A 326 17.50 -1.78 8.49
N LEU A 327 17.47 -0.53 7.99
CA LEU A 327 18.31 -0.05 6.90
C LEU A 327 19.80 -0.14 7.25
N MET A 328 20.21 0.34 8.42
CA MET A 328 21.61 0.28 8.86
C MET A 328 22.09 -1.16 9.00
N SER A 329 21.29 -2.05 9.59
CA SER A 329 21.61 -3.47 9.73
C SER A 329 21.71 -4.17 8.37
N ALA A 330 20.80 -3.86 7.45
CA ALA A 330 20.81 -4.42 6.11
C ALA A 330 22.08 -4.02 5.35
N ARG A 331 22.47 -2.75 5.42
CA ARG A 331 23.66 -2.23 4.75
C ARG A 331 24.96 -2.77 5.36
N GLU A 332 25.02 -2.96 6.68
CA GLU A 332 26.18 -3.59 7.33
C GLU A 332 26.41 -5.01 6.79
N LYS A 333 25.32 -5.72 6.50
CA LYS A 333 25.31 -7.05 5.88
C LYS A 333 25.42 -7.02 4.35
N ASN A 334 25.79 -5.88 3.75
CA ASN A 334 25.87 -5.66 2.30
C ASN A 334 24.59 -6.04 1.53
N ARG A 335 23.42 -5.91 2.17
CA ARG A 335 22.14 -6.17 1.51
C ARG A 335 21.61 -4.91 0.86
N PHE A 336 21.12 -5.06 -0.37
CA PHE A 336 20.37 -4.01 -1.03
C PHE A 336 18.98 -3.88 -0.42
N VAL A 337 18.68 -2.69 0.09
CA VAL A 337 17.36 -2.29 0.58
C VAL A 337 17.04 -0.91 0.02
N TYR A 338 15.76 -0.63 -0.16
CA TYR A 338 15.32 0.66 -0.69
C TYR A 338 15.59 1.78 0.34
N ILE A 339 15.86 2.99 -0.13
CA ILE A 339 16.04 4.15 0.74
C ILE A 339 15.10 5.22 0.25
N PHE A 340 14.29 5.77 1.16
CA PHE A 340 13.43 6.89 0.83
C PHE A 340 14.26 8.03 0.24
N THR A 341 13.71 8.69 -0.76
CA THR A 341 14.27 9.95 -1.25
C THR A 341 13.72 11.09 -0.39
N VAL A 342 14.53 12.13 -0.17
CA VAL A 342 14.06 13.34 0.50
C VAL A 342 12.85 13.91 -0.24
N GLN A 343 12.93 14.01 -1.57
CA GLN A 343 11.83 14.46 -2.42
C GLN A 343 10.58 13.59 -2.26
N GLY A 344 10.73 12.26 -2.19
CA GLY A 344 9.61 11.33 -2.01
C GLY A 344 8.91 11.52 -0.67
N LEU A 345 9.67 11.77 0.40
CA LEU A 345 9.09 12.11 1.71
C LEU A 345 8.40 13.47 1.68
N GLU A 346 9.01 14.50 1.10
CA GLU A 346 8.38 15.82 0.97
C GLU A 346 7.07 15.70 0.20
N ASN A 347 7.07 15.05 -0.96
CA ASN A 347 5.87 14.85 -1.74
C ASN A 347 4.78 14.11 -0.96
N LEU A 348 5.13 13.05 -0.22
CA LEU A 348 4.17 12.32 0.62
C LEU A 348 3.56 13.22 1.70
N LEU A 349 4.36 14.05 2.38
CA LEU A 349 3.88 14.92 3.46
C LEU A 349 3.08 16.11 2.95
N MET A 350 3.52 16.74 1.87
CA MET A 350 2.82 17.86 1.24
C MET A 350 1.45 17.44 0.70
N ASN A 351 1.27 16.15 0.40
CA ASN A 351 0.00 15.60 -0.05
C ASN A 351 -0.96 15.24 1.09
N ASN A 352 -0.50 15.14 2.33
CA ASN A 352 -1.35 14.87 3.51
C ASN A 352 -2.10 16.10 4.04
N HIS A 353 -2.17 17.20 3.27
CA HIS A 353 -2.88 18.45 3.62
C HIS A 353 -2.50 19.10 4.96
N SER A 354 -1.35 18.74 5.54
CA SER A 354 -0.90 19.29 6.81
C SER A 354 0.00 20.50 6.59
N ALA A 355 -0.59 21.71 6.64
CA ALA A 355 0.16 22.96 6.52
C ALA A 355 1.28 23.09 7.57
N SER A 356 1.13 22.46 8.74
CA SER A 356 2.16 22.42 9.78
C SER A 356 3.38 21.60 9.38
N LEU A 357 3.22 20.46 8.71
CA LEU A 357 4.35 19.64 8.25
C LEU A 357 5.17 20.33 7.17
N LYS A 358 4.48 21.07 6.29
CA LYS A 358 5.16 21.92 5.30
C LYS A 358 6.06 22.95 5.97
N ALA A 359 5.54 23.65 6.98
CA ALA A 359 6.30 24.67 7.69
C ALA A 359 7.56 24.11 8.36
N ILE A 360 7.51 22.87 8.88
CA ILE A 360 8.70 22.20 9.45
C ILE A 360 9.75 21.93 8.37
N CYS A 361 9.35 21.33 7.25
CA CYS A 361 10.27 20.96 6.17
C CYS A 361 10.92 22.17 5.47
N GLU A 362 10.30 23.35 5.54
CA GLU A 362 10.83 24.57 4.93
C GLU A 362 11.91 25.26 5.78
N GLN A 363 11.99 24.98 7.09
CA GLN A 363 13.01 25.58 7.97
C GLN A 363 14.42 25.08 7.64
N GLU A 364 15.39 25.99 7.59
CA GLU A 364 16.78 25.66 7.27
C GLU A 364 17.44 24.86 8.39
N GLY A 365 17.20 25.20 9.66
CA GLY A 365 17.70 24.45 10.81
C GLY A 365 17.24 23.00 10.82
N PHE A 366 15.98 22.75 10.45
CA PHE A 366 15.49 21.38 10.27
C PHE A 366 16.25 20.63 9.17
N LYS A 367 16.43 21.26 7.99
CA LYS A 367 17.16 20.65 6.86
C LYS A 367 18.63 20.38 7.21
N HIS A 368 19.30 21.32 7.90
CA HIS A 368 20.69 21.20 8.32
C HIS A 368 20.88 20.06 9.32
N VAL A 369 20.04 19.98 10.35
CA VAL A 369 20.10 18.90 11.35
C VAL A 369 19.78 17.54 10.73
N ALA A 370 18.76 17.45 9.88
CA ALA A 370 18.47 16.23 9.12
C ALA A 370 19.66 15.83 8.23
N ASN A 371 20.33 16.79 7.60
CA ASN A 371 21.54 16.54 6.81
C ASN A 371 22.71 16.04 7.68
N ALA A 372 22.92 16.58 8.88
CA ALA A 372 23.94 16.10 9.80
C ALA A 372 23.70 14.63 10.21
N ILE A 373 22.44 14.26 10.48
CA ILE A 373 22.04 12.87 10.76
C ILE A 373 22.41 11.98 9.56
N ARG A 374 22.05 12.38 8.34
CA ARG A 374 22.36 11.64 7.10
C ARG A 374 23.86 11.46 6.89
N GLN A 375 24.62 12.54 7.07
CA GLN A 375 26.08 12.56 6.93
C GLN A 375 26.79 11.69 7.98
N SER A 376 26.14 11.44 9.11
CA SER A 376 26.64 10.58 10.20
C SER A 376 26.19 9.13 10.11
N THR A 377 25.25 8.81 9.22
CA THR A 377 24.61 7.49 9.14
C THR A 377 24.77 6.89 7.75
N ILE A 378 23.80 7.08 6.86
CA ILE A 378 23.73 6.46 5.54
C ILE A 378 24.90 6.90 4.66
N THR A 379 25.23 8.19 4.64
CA THR A 379 26.31 8.72 3.80
C THR A 379 27.67 8.29 4.35
N ALA A 380 27.88 8.34 5.66
CA ALA A 380 29.11 7.83 6.29
C ALA A 380 29.32 6.34 5.97
N GLN A 381 28.26 5.52 6.08
CA GLN A 381 28.33 4.11 5.75
C GLN A 381 28.63 3.87 4.28
N TYR A 382 27.99 4.62 3.37
CA TYR A 382 28.27 4.54 1.94
C TYR A 382 29.73 4.91 1.63
N ARG A 383 30.23 6.04 2.15
CA ARG A 383 31.63 6.48 1.99
C ARG A 383 32.62 5.42 2.47
N ARG A 384 32.36 4.84 3.64
CA ARG A 384 33.20 3.78 4.22
C ARG A 384 33.20 2.50 3.39
N THR A 385 32.05 2.07 2.88
CA THR A 385 31.89 0.77 2.22
C THR A 385 32.20 0.81 0.73
N GLN A 386 31.82 1.88 0.04
CA GLN A 386 31.92 2.01 -1.42
C GLN A 386 33.12 2.85 -1.86
N LEU A 387 33.48 3.88 -1.10
CA LEU A 387 34.60 4.78 -1.45
C LEU A 387 35.87 4.51 -0.64
N GLY A 388 35.81 3.62 0.36
CA GLY A 388 36.93 3.36 1.27
C GLY A 388 37.29 4.56 2.18
N ASP A 389 36.45 5.59 2.20
CA ASP A 389 36.66 6.81 2.97
C ASP A 389 36.21 6.63 4.42
N ARG A 390 37.19 6.69 5.34
CA ARG A 390 37.02 6.46 6.78
C ARG A 390 37.22 7.73 7.62
N ARG A 391 37.15 8.91 7.00
CA ARG A 391 37.35 10.19 7.71
C ARG A 391 36.35 10.41 8.84
N TYR A 392 35.15 9.86 8.68
CA TYR A 392 34.10 10.02 9.66
C TYR A 392 33.50 8.70 10.10
N ASP A 393 33.14 8.64 11.39
CA ASP A 393 32.54 7.47 11.99
C ASP A 393 31.05 7.34 11.59
N THR A 394 30.62 6.08 11.46
CA THR A 394 29.22 5.73 11.19
C THR A 394 28.50 5.54 12.53
N ARG A 395 27.47 6.36 12.79
CA ARG A 395 26.70 6.32 14.04
C ARG A 395 25.52 5.35 13.93
N TYR A 396 25.78 4.08 14.20
CA TYR A 396 24.73 3.06 14.33
C TYR A 396 23.84 3.35 15.54
N GLY A 397 22.54 3.11 15.43
CA GLY A 397 21.59 3.29 16.55
C GLY A 397 21.15 4.72 16.82
N LEU A 398 21.71 5.74 16.16
CA LEU A 398 21.39 7.15 16.40
C LEU A 398 19.88 7.44 16.38
N GLY A 399 19.16 6.97 15.35
CA GLY A 399 17.71 7.16 15.27
C GLY A 399 16.94 6.54 16.44
N GLN A 400 17.34 5.35 16.90
CA GLN A 400 16.71 4.68 18.05
C GLN A 400 17.00 5.43 19.35
N ASP A 401 18.23 5.91 19.53
CA ASP A 401 18.62 6.67 20.72
C ASP A 401 17.88 8.01 20.81
N LEU A 402 17.74 8.72 19.70
CA LEU A 402 16.93 9.94 19.64
C LEU A 402 15.45 9.64 19.93
N LYS A 403 14.87 8.62 19.26
CA LYS A 403 13.45 8.28 19.43
C LYS A 403 13.11 7.87 20.86
N ARG A 404 13.99 7.13 21.54
CA ARG A 404 13.81 6.72 22.95
C ARG A 404 13.74 7.92 23.90
N LYS A 405 14.41 9.03 23.58
CA LYS A 405 14.43 10.25 24.38
C LYS A 405 13.43 11.30 23.92
N ALA A 406 12.73 11.06 22.80
CA ALA A 406 11.82 12.00 22.18
C ALA A 406 10.58 12.34 23.03
N HIS A 407 10.21 11.48 23.98
CA HIS A 407 9.04 11.69 24.83
C HIS A 407 9.18 12.92 25.75
N ARG A 408 10.40 13.30 26.11
CA ARG A 408 10.68 14.45 26.96
C ARG A 408 11.52 15.47 26.18
N PRO A 409 10.99 16.67 25.89
CA PRO A 409 11.70 17.69 25.11
C PRO A 409 13.13 17.97 25.56
N ALA A 410 13.36 18.06 26.87
CA ALA A 410 14.69 18.30 27.44
C ALA A 410 15.67 17.14 27.18
N GLU A 411 15.24 15.89 27.37
CA GLU A 411 16.07 14.70 27.12
C GLU A 411 16.38 14.54 25.62
N PHE A 412 15.41 14.88 24.76
CA PHE A 412 15.60 14.91 23.32
C PHE A 412 16.62 15.97 22.89
N MET A 413 16.46 17.21 23.36
CA MET A 413 17.38 18.30 23.06
C MET A 413 18.80 18.05 23.59
N GLU A 414 18.92 17.47 24.77
CA GLU A 414 20.22 17.06 25.32
C GLU A 414 20.89 16.01 24.42
N ALA A 415 20.16 14.98 24.01
CA ALA A 415 20.69 13.94 23.12
C ALA A 415 21.08 14.47 21.74
N LEU A 416 20.25 15.34 21.18
CA LEU A 416 20.51 16.01 19.91
C LEU A 416 21.74 16.93 20.02
N GLY A 417 21.85 17.69 21.11
CA GLY A 417 22.99 18.56 21.38
C GLY A 417 24.31 17.79 21.50
N ILE A 418 24.32 16.68 22.24
CA ILE A 418 25.49 15.78 22.34
C ILE A 418 25.90 15.27 20.95
N PHE A 419 24.93 14.82 20.15
CA PHE A 419 25.18 14.36 18.79
C PHE A 419 25.78 15.47 17.89
N LEU A 420 25.19 16.67 17.92
CA LEU A 420 25.63 17.79 17.09
C LEU A 420 26.99 18.33 17.52
N GLN A 421 27.30 18.31 18.82
CA GLN A 421 28.63 18.63 19.32
C GLN A 421 29.66 17.64 18.74
N GLN A 422 29.42 16.33 18.88
CA GLN A 422 30.31 15.31 18.31
C GLN A 422 30.45 15.44 16.79
N TYR A 423 29.35 15.74 16.09
CA TYR A 423 29.37 16.00 14.65
C TYR A 423 30.26 17.20 14.27
N SER A 424 30.15 18.29 15.02
CA SER A 424 30.92 19.51 14.78
C SER A 424 32.39 19.30 15.08
N GLU A 425 32.72 18.66 16.21
CA GLU A 425 34.11 18.33 16.57
C GLU A 425 34.79 17.43 15.52
N GLU A 426 34.09 16.41 15.00
CA GLU A 426 34.61 15.56 13.92
C GLU A 426 34.85 16.37 12.63
N THR A 427 33.93 17.27 12.31
CA THR A 427 34.00 18.10 11.09
C THR A 427 35.17 19.07 11.17
N GLU A 428 35.30 19.80 12.28
CA GLU A 428 36.39 20.75 12.52
C GLU A 428 37.77 20.08 12.48
N ARG A 429 37.91 18.87 13.04
CA ARG A 429 39.18 18.12 12.97
C ARG A 429 39.59 17.81 11.53
N GLU A 430 38.65 17.45 10.66
CA GLU A 430 38.95 17.20 9.25
C GLU A 430 39.22 18.50 8.47
N GLU A 431 38.52 19.59 8.79
CA GLU A 431 38.81 20.92 8.25
C GLU A 431 40.22 21.39 8.63
N GLU A 432 40.63 21.21 9.90
CA GLU A 432 41.95 21.57 10.40
C GLU A 432 43.05 20.81 9.67
N LYS A 433 42.90 19.48 9.52
CA LYS A 433 43.85 18.65 8.75
C LYS A 433 43.99 19.14 7.31
N LEU A 434 42.88 19.47 6.65
CA LEU A 434 42.90 19.94 5.27
C LEU A 434 43.52 21.34 5.17
N SER A 435 43.17 22.25 6.07
CA SER A 435 43.71 23.61 6.09
C SER A 435 45.22 23.61 6.35
N ALA A 436 45.68 22.77 7.29
CA ALA A 436 47.11 22.56 7.55
C ALA A 436 47.84 22.02 6.32
N ARG A 437 47.22 21.08 5.59
CA ARG A 437 47.77 20.53 4.33
C ARG A 437 47.87 21.59 3.22
N LEU A 438 46.87 22.46 3.10
CA LEU A 438 46.83 23.51 2.08
C LEU A 438 47.56 24.80 2.48
N GLN A 439 47.97 24.93 3.75
CA GLN A 439 48.63 26.11 4.33
C GLN A 439 47.86 27.42 4.12
N ARG A 440 46.53 27.33 4.03
CA ARG A 440 45.63 28.47 3.87
C ARG A 440 44.25 28.15 4.44
N LYS A 441 43.44 29.19 4.64
CA LYS A 441 42.02 29.02 4.96
C LYS A 441 41.31 28.31 3.81
N LEU A 442 40.40 27.41 4.18
CA LEU A 442 39.57 26.68 3.23
C LEU A 442 38.54 27.61 2.59
N THR A 443 38.37 27.48 1.29
CA THR A 443 37.26 28.08 0.55
C THR A 443 36.09 27.10 0.47
N PRO A 444 34.87 27.56 0.10
CA PRO A 444 33.75 26.66 -0.16
C PRO A 444 34.08 25.58 -1.20
N GLU A 445 34.88 25.93 -2.21
CA GLU A 445 35.32 24.99 -3.24
C GLU A 445 36.24 23.91 -2.67
N ASP A 446 37.14 24.24 -1.74
CA ASP A 446 37.99 23.24 -1.08
C ASP A 446 37.14 22.24 -0.29
N ARG A 447 36.12 22.74 0.43
CA ARG A 447 35.19 21.91 1.20
C ARG A 447 34.44 20.95 0.30
N HIS A 448 33.89 21.46 -0.79
CA HIS A 448 33.17 20.65 -1.76
C HIS A 448 34.09 19.63 -2.44
N ALA A 449 35.25 20.04 -2.95
CA ALA A 449 36.20 19.15 -3.62
C ALA A 449 36.78 18.05 -2.70
N ASN A 450 36.76 18.27 -1.38
CA ASN A 450 37.19 17.28 -0.40
C ASN A 450 36.00 16.64 0.33
N ASN A 451 34.76 16.79 -0.11
CA ASN A 451 33.59 16.15 0.50
C ASN A 451 33.46 16.39 2.01
N LEU A 452 33.84 17.59 2.47
CA LEU A 452 33.70 17.99 3.86
C LEU A 452 32.23 18.19 4.22
N ARG A 453 31.91 17.95 5.49
CA ARG A 453 30.57 18.09 6.05
C ARG A 453 30.23 19.58 6.22
N SER A 454 28.95 19.92 6.15
CA SER A 454 28.47 21.27 6.47
C SER A 454 28.49 21.48 7.98
N ASN A 455 28.86 22.69 8.42
CA ASN A 455 28.78 23.04 9.84
C ASN A 455 27.33 23.29 10.27
N ILE A 456 27.06 23.09 11.56
CA ILE A 456 25.78 23.40 12.20
C ILE A 456 25.96 24.65 13.04
N SER A 457 25.03 25.59 12.91
CA SER A 457 25.02 26.86 13.63
C SER A 457 24.20 26.79 14.91
N GLU A 458 24.41 27.75 15.81
CA GLU A 458 23.57 27.93 17.00
C GLU A 458 22.11 28.24 16.62
N ASP A 459 21.91 28.93 15.50
CA ASP A 459 20.57 29.29 15.02
C ASP A 459 19.78 28.07 14.55
N ASP A 460 20.45 27.06 13.97
CA ASP A 460 19.81 25.78 13.62
C ASP A 460 19.22 25.09 14.88
N LEU A 461 19.93 25.13 16.00
CA LEU A 461 19.47 24.58 17.28
C LEU A 461 18.30 25.38 17.86
N LYS A 462 18.32 26.72 17.75
CA LYS A 462 17.21 27.58 18.18
C LYS A 462 15.96 27.31 17.35
N GLU A 463 16.10 27.12 16.05
CA GLU A 463 15.00 26.74 15.17
C GLU A 463 14.40 25.39 15.57
N ILE A 464 15.23 24.37 15.83
CA ILE A 464 14.73 23.07 16.33
C ILE A 464 13.99 23.23 17.67
N ALA A 465 14.53 24.00 18.61
CA ALA A 465 13.86 24.26 19.89
C ALA A 465 12.49 24.91 19.67
N SER A 466 12.40 25.92 18.80
CA SER A 466 11.14 26.57 18.44
C SER A 466 10.15 25.60 17.78
N LEU A 467 10.63 24.70 16.93
CA LEU A 467 9.78 23.67 16.32
C LEU A 467 9.26 22.67 17.35
N ILE A 468 10.07 22.30 18.34
CA ILE A 468 9.65 21.41 19.44
C ILE A 468 8.58 22.09 20.30
N ASP A 469 8.76 23.37 20.64
CA ASP A 469 7.78 24.13 21.41
C ASP A 469 6.44 24.24 20.68
N GLN A 470 6.48 24.34 19.35
CA GLN A 470 5.28 24.48 18.51
C GLN A 470 4.58 23.14 18.20
N TYR A 471 5.32 22.08 17.91
CA TYR A 471 4.80 20.84 17.32
C TYR A 471 5.02 19.59 18.18
N GLY A 472 5.79 19.69 19.27
CA GLY A 472 6.15 18.59 20.15
C GLY A 472 7.40 17.83 19.70
N SER A 473 8.18 17.38 20.68
CA SER A 473 9.47 16.71 20.45
C SER A 473 9.36 15.38 19.72
N GLU A 474 8.27 14.63 19.93
CA GLU A 474 8.09 13.32 19.29
C GLU A 474 7.94 13.42 17.77
N LEU A 475 7.15 14.38 17.29
CA LEU A 475 6.94 14.61 15.86
C LEU A 475 8.24 15.12 15.21
N ILE A 476 8.87 16.14 15.80
CA ILE A 476 10.13 16.70 15.28
C ILE A 476 11.23 15.63 15.23
N CYS A 477 11.37 14.82 16.27
CA CYS A 477 12.32 13.70 16.29
C CYS A 477 12.02 12.70 15.17
N SER A 478 10.76 12.28 15.01
CA SER A 478 10.39 11.32 13.97
C SER A 478 10.63 11.86 12.56
N MET A 479 10.35 13.14 12.32
CA MET A 479 10.64 13.78 11.05
C MET A 479 12.15 13.89 10.80
N LEU A 480 12.93 14.30 11.80
CA LEU A 480 14.40 14.35 11.68
C LEU A 480 15.00 12.97 11.37
N ILE A 481 14.46 11.90 11.96
CA ILE A 481 14.88 10.53 11.63
C ILE A 481 14.46 10.17 10.20
N ALA A 482 13.20 10.38 9.82
CA ALA A 482 12.73 10.05 8.47
C ALA A 482 13.57 10.76 7.38
N PHE A 483 13.79 12.07 7.52
CA PHE A 483 14.57 12.86 6.56
C PHE A 483 16.07 12.62 6.67
N GLY A 484 16.58 12.37 7.88
CA GLY A 484 17.99 12.08 8.12
C GLY A 484 18.42 10.71 7.59
N TYR A 485 17.48 9.75 7.49
CA TYR A 485 17.70 8.44 6.88
C TYR A 485 17.16 8.34 5.44
N ALA A 486 16.79 9.47 4.82
CA ALA A 486 16.49 9.54 3.40
C ALA A 486 17.74 9.93 2.60
N GLN A 487 17.85 9.50 1.35
CA GLN A 487 18.92 9.91 0.44
C GLN A 487 18.52 11.18 -0.32
N ARG A 488 19.48 12.08 -0.59
CA ARG A 488 19.33 13.03 -1.70
C ARG A 488 19.72 12.27 -2.98
N SER A 489 19.39 12.80 -4.16
CA SER A 489 19.57 12.03 -5.39
C SER A 489 21.00 11.45 -5.48
N LEU A 490 21.17 10.22 -5.99
CA LEU A 490 22.46 9.51 -6.01
C LEU A 490 23.63 10.29 -6.65
N LYS A 491 23.34 11.37 -7.39
CA LYS A 491 24.33 12.24 -8.02
C LYS A 491 24.79 13.42 -7.15
N GLU A 492 24.03 13.81 -6.13
CA GLU A 492 24.32 15.00 -5.31
C GLU A 492 25.08 14.66 -4.01
N ASP A 493 25.07 13.39 -3.60
CA ASP A 493 25.66 12.94 -2.32
C ASP A 493 27.13 12.46 -2.44
N VAL A 494 27.78 12.63 -3.60
CA VAL A 494 29.19 12.25 -3.86
C VAL A 494 30.11 13.45 -3.94
#